data_AF-A0A9E4M6W0-F1
#
_entry.id   AF-A0A9E4M6W0-F1
#
_cell.length_a   1.000
_cell.length_b   1.000
_cell.length_c   1.000
_cell.angle_alpha   90.00
_cell.angle_beta   90.00
_cell.angle_gamma   90.00
#
_symmetry.space_group_name_H-M   'P 1'
#
loop_
_entity.id
_entity.type
_entity.pdbx_description
1 polymer ?
#
loop_
_entity_poly.entity_id
_entity_poly.type
_entity_poly.pdbx_seq_one_letter_code
_entity_poly.pdbx_strand_id
1 'polypeptide(L)'
;MTTSSAGVTIRRMAESQNGLVTGEQAISAGLSRCVIRRRVRLGEWKCVGNDTYLIYGAPSAMVYLRAAVLAFPAVVSHQSAAQLHGLGYGPFTGAVATVPSRRTYRFRGVQVHQSTDLDRRYVTHIAGFPVTNPIRTLFDLASVTEIDELLGIAQKALARRRVTFEGLAEILEELGRRGRPGTTRFRKLLEEVSPGCVAPESVMEEKMIALLSASDLPMPTLQMPLPWRGPVKGRADFAYENARVIIECDGRRWHTTMEAFEKDRRRDNLAQLNGWRVLRFTWHDLTERPARVLDQITQALRPAA
;
A
#
# COMPACT_ATOMS: atom_id res chain seq x y z
N MET A 1 -29.24 40.78 -22.26
CA MET A 1 -29.23 40.73 -20.77
C MET A 1 -29.02 39.32 -20.19
N THR A 2 -28.75 38.29 -21.00
CA THR A 2 -28.52 36.89 -20.56
C THR A 2 -27.05 36.56 -20.23
N THR A 3 -26.11 37.47 -20.49
CA THR A 3 -24.66 37.24 -20.33
C THR A 3 -24.17 37.24 -18.87
N SER A 4 -24.93 37.85 -17.95
CA SER A 4 -24.51 37.97 -16.55
C SER A 4 -24.72 36.65 -15.77
N SER A 5 -25.88 36.00 -15.88
CA SER A 5 -26.12 34.73 -15.17
C SER A 5 -25.29 33.57 -15.71
N ALA A 6 -25.15 33.47 -17.05
CA ALA A 6 -24.29 32.49 -17.70
C ALA A 6 -22.82 32.63 -17.24
N GLY A 7 -22.34 33.86 -17.13
CA GLY A 7 -20.99 34.16 -16.64
C GLY A 7 -20.76 33.71 -15.20
N VAL A 8 -21.72 33.98 -14.31
CA VAL A 8 -21.66 33.56 -12.90
C VAL A 8 -21.67 32.03 -12.78
N THR A 9 -22.57 31.35 -13.51
CA THR A 9 -22.65 29.88 -13.50
C THR A 9 -21.35 29.24 -13.97
N ILE A 10 -20.77 29.74 -15.07
CA ILE A 10 -19.51 29.21 -15.61
C ILE A 10 -18.35 29.43 -14.64
N ARG A 11 -18.26 30.59 -13.99
CA ARG A 11 -17.22 30.87 -13.01
C ARG A 11 -17.33 29.92 -11.81
N ARG A 12 -18.54 29.68 -11.30
CA ARG A 12 -18.78 28.74 -10.21
C ARG A 12 -18.42 27.29 -10.57
N MET A 13 -18.71 26.85 -11.80
CA MET A 13 -18.26 25.54 -12.28
C MET A 13 -16.73 25.46 -12.30
N ALA A 14 -16.08 26.47 -12.87
CA ALA A 14 -14.62 26.53 -12.93
C ALA A 14 -13.97 26.54 -11.53
N GLU A 15 -14.58 27.18 -10.53
CA GLU A 15 -14.13 27.15 -9.11
C GLU A 15 -14.01 25.74 -8.56
N SER A 16 -14.98 24.88 -8.85
CA SER A 16 -14.95 23.47 -8.45
C SER A 16 -14.05 22.59 -9.33
N GLN A 17 -13.62 23.08 -10.50
CA GLN A 17 -12.94 22.31 -11.54
C GLN A 17 -11.54 22.86 -11.88
N ASN A 18 -10.83 23.43 -10.90
CA ASN A 18 -9.46 23.92 -11.10
C ASN A 18 -9.33 24.97 -12.23
N GLY A 19 -10.34 25.84 -12.38
CA GLY A 19 -10.39 26.87 -13.42
C GLY A 19 -10.90 26.39 -14.77
N LEU A 20 -11.39 25.14 -14.87
CA LEU A 20 -11.83 24.54 -16.13
C LEU A 20 -13.35 24.56 -16.33
N VAL A 21 -13.76 24.65 -17.60
CA VAL A 21 -15.13 24.42 -18.05
C VAL A 21 -15.08 23.62 -19.36
N THR A 22 -15.99 22.65 -19.53
CA THR A 22 -16.14 21.97 -20.83
C THR A 22 -17.02 22.80 -21.76
N GLY A 23 -16.89 22.59 -23.08
CA GLY A 23 -17.74 23.24 -24.06
C GLY A 23 -19.21 22.88 -23.86
N GLU A 24 -19.51 21.62 -23.51
CA GLU A 24 -20.85 21.18 -23.10
C GLU A 24 -21.37 21.97 -21.90
N GLN A 25 -20.58 22.09 -20.82
CA GLN A 25 -20.96 22.87 -19.64
C GLN A 25 -21.21 24.35 -19.98
N ALA A 26 -20.35 24.94 -20.81
CA ALA A 26 -20.50 26.33 -21.25
C ALA A 26 -21.76 26.53 -22.11
N ILE A 27 -22.08 25.56 -22.99
CA ILE A 27 -23.29 25.57 -23.82
C ILE A 27 -24.54 25.40 -22.95
N SER A 28 -24.54 24.44 -22.02
CA SER A 28 -25.64 24.23 -21.07
C SER A 28 -25.85 25.43 -20.14
N ALA A 29 -24.80 26.19 -19.85
CA ALA A 29 -24.88 27.46 -19.12
C ALA A 29 -25.35 28.65 -19.98
N GLY A 30 -25.60 28.45 -21.28
CA GLY A 30 -26.19 29.45 -22.18
C GLY A 30 -25.21 30.17 -23.12
N LEU A 31 -23.93 29.76 -23.20
CA LEU A 31 -23.02 30.29 -24.21
C LEU A 31 -23.17 29.60 -25.57
N SER A 32 -23.07 30.35 -26.66
CA SER A 32 -22.94 29.76 -27.99
C SER A 32 -21.49 29.35 -28.29
N ARG A 33 -21.31 28.37 -29.18
CA ARG A 33 -19.97 28.00 -29.71
C ARG A 33 -19.21 29.19 -30.30
N CYS A 34 -19.94 30.17 -30.87
CA CYS A 34 -19.34 31.39 -31.39
C CYS A 34 -18.68 32.22 -30.27
N VAL A 35 -19.37 32.36 -29.13
CA VAL A 35 -18.82 33.06 -27.96
C VAL A 35 -17.61 32.33 -27.39
N ILE A 36 -17.67 31.01 -27.23
CA ILE A 36 -16.55 30.18 -26.76
C ILE A 36 -15.32 30.40 -27.65
N ARG A 37 -15.47 30.26 -28.98
CA ARG A 37 -14.37 30.48 -29.95
C ARG A 37 -13.82 31.89 -29.88
N ARG A 38 -14.67 32.91 -29.72
CA ARG A 38 -14.24 34.31 -29.55
C ARG A 38 -13.37 34.46 -28.31
N ARG A 39 -13.79 33.92 -27.16
CA ARG A 39 -13.02 33.99 -25.90
C ARG A 39 -11.66 33.31 -26.01
N VAL A 40 -11.60 32.17 -26.70
CA VAL A 40 -10.34 31.47 -26.96
C VAL A 40 -9.42 32.30 -27.87
N ARG A 41 -9.95 32.85 -28.96
CA ARG A 41 -9.19 33.70 -29.89
C ARG A 41 -8.66 34.97 -29.22
N LEU A 42 -9.42 35.55 -28.30
CA LEU A 42 -9.01 36.74 -27.54
C LEU A 42 -8.03 36.42 -26.39
N GLY A 43 -7.70 35.13 -26.17
CA GLY A 43 -6.80 34.71 -25.09
C GLY A 43 -7.42 34.71 -23.70
N GLU A 44 -8.71 35.06 -23.57
CA GLU A 44 -9.44 35.01 -22.29
C GLU A 44 -9.59 33.57 -21.79
N TRP A 45 -9.80 32.63 -22.72
CA TRP A 45 -9.92 31.20 -22.43
C TRP A 45 -8.79 30.45 -23.14
N LYS A 46 -8.22 29.44 -22.48
CA LYS A 46 -7.18 28.58 -23.07
C LYS A 46 -7.73 27.17 -23.27
N CYS A 47 -7.76 26.70 -24.51
CA CYS A 47 -8.10 25.31 -24.80
C CYS A 47 -6.99 24.38 -24.27
N VAL A 48 -7.35 23.45 -23.38
CA VAL A 48 -6.43 22.47 -22.80
C VAL A 48 -6.56 21.08 -23.44
N GLY A 49 -7.59 20.86 -24.26
CA GLY A 49 -7.84 19.63 -25.02
C GLY A 49 -9.26 19.11 -24.84
N ASN A 50 -9.74 18.25 -25.75
CA ASN A 50 -11.07 17.60 -25.72
C ASN A 50 -12.22 18.55 -25.32
N ASP A 51 -12.34 19.67 -26.04
CA ASP A 51 -13.37 20.69 -25.79
C ASP A 51 -13.43 21.18 -24.32
N THR A 52 -12.27 21.22 -23.65
CA THR A 52 -12.13 21.71 -22.28
C THR A 52 -11.26 22.97 -22.25
N TYR A 53 -11.69 23.97 -21.48
CA TYR A 53 -11.15 25.32 -21.50
C TYR A 53 -10.77 25.78 -20.09
N LEU A 54 -9.53 26.28 -19.94
CA LEU A 54 -9.06 26.98 -18.75
C LEU A 54 -9.44 28.46 -18.86
N ILE A 55 -10.24 28.95 -17.92
CA ILE A 55 -10.82 30.29 -17.97
C ILE A 55 -10.23 31.25 -16.92
N TYR A 56 -9.51 30.71 -15.94
CA TYR A 56 -8.59 31.45 -15.05
C TYR A 56 -7.58 30.47 -14.44
N GLY A 57 -6.53 31.01 -13.83
CA GLY A 57 -5.42 30.21 -13.29
C GLY A 57 -4.35 29.91 -14.35
N ALA A 58 -3.38 29.07 -13.99
CA ALA A 58 -2.26 28.71 -14.84
C ALA A 58 -2.30 27.22 -15.21
N PRO A 59 -1.88 26.85 -16.44
CA PRO A 59 -1.68 25.45 -16.81
C PRO A 59 -0.74 24.76 -15.82
N SER A 60 -1.15 23.60 -15.35
CA SER A 60 -0.37 22.73 -14.45
C SER A 60 -0.78 21.29 -14.70
N ALA A 61 0.02 20.33 -14.26
CA ALA A 61 -0.35 18.91 -14.37
C ALA A 61 -1.67 18.59 -13.65
N MET A 62 -2.00 19.27 -12.54
CA MET A 62 -3.31 19.14 -11.88
C MET A 62 -4.47 19.59 -12.79
N VAL A 63 -4.30 20.71 -13.51
CA VAL A 63 -5.27 21.19 -14.49
C VAL A 63 -5.42 20.18 -15.63
N TYR A 64 -4.32 19.64 -16.14
CA TYR A 64 -4.38 18.62 -17.21
C TYR A 64 -5.04 17.31 -16.74
N LEU A 65 -4.78 16.85 -15.52
CA LEU A 65 -5.50 15.72 -14.91
C LEU A 65 -7.00 15.99 -14.84
N ARG A 66 -7.40 17.17 -14.37
CA ARG A 66 -8.82 17.52 -14.26
C ARG A 66 -9.49 17.55 -15.63
N ALA A 67 -8.82 18.12 -16.62
CA ALA A 67 -9.32 18.16 -17.98
C ALA A 67 -9.50 16.75 -18.57
N ALA A 68 -8.57 15.82 -18.31
CA ALA A 68 -8.71 14.43 -18.72
C ALA A 68 -9.90 13.73 -18.04
N VAL A 69 -10.09 13.92 -16.73
CA VAL A 69 -11.22 13.38 -15.96
C VAL A 69 -12.57 13.92 -16.44
N LEU A 70 -12.62 15.19 -16.86
CA LEU A 70 -13.83 15.77 -17.44
C LEU A 70 -14.12 15.26 -18.86
N ALA A 71 -13.08 14.90 -19.62
CA ALA A 71 -13.21 14.52 -21.03
C ALA A 71 -13.60 13.05 -21.25
N PHE A 72 -13.19 12.15 -20.35
CA PHE A 72 -13.43 10.70 -20.46
C PHE A 72 -13.33 10.06 -19.07
N PRO A 73 -13.73 8.77 -18.86
CA PRO A 73 -13.77 8.16 -17.52
C PRO A 73 -12.38 7.82 -16.97
N ALA A 74 -11.49 8.82 -16.89
CA ALA A 74 -10.16 8.70 -16.34
C ALA A 74 -10.22 8.62 -14.82
N VAL A 75 -9.34 7.80 -14.25
CA VAL A 75 -9.06 7.70 -12.82
C VAL A 75 -7.61 8.09 -12.61
N VAL A 76 -7.35 9.06 -11.73
CA VAL A 76 -5.99 9.47 -11.38
C VAL A 76 -5.27 8.27 -10.76
N SER A 77 -4.07 7.94 -11.23
CA SER A 77 -3.37 6.69 -10.88
C SER A 77 -1.86 6.89 -10.80
N HIS A 78 -1.12 5.83 -10.46
CA HIS A 78 0.34 5.81 -10.42
C HIS A 78 0.92 7.00 -9.63
N GLN A 79 1.89 7.74 -10.20
CA GLN A 79 2.59 8.84 -9.52
C GLN A 79 1.64 9.97 -9.11
N SER A 80 0.68 10.33 -9.98
CA SER A 80 -0.30 11.37 -9.68
C SER A 80 -1.23 10.96 -8.52
N ALA A 81 -1.63 9.69 -8.44
CA ALA A 81 -2.42 9.20 -7.31
C ALA A 81 -1.60 9.16 -6.01
N ALA A 82 -0.36 8.68 -6.06
CA ALA A 82 0.52 8.65 -4.90
C ALA A 82 0.78 10.05 -4.34
N GLN A 83 0.89 11.05 -5.21
CA GLN A 83 0.99 12.44 -4.80
C GLN A 83 -0.29 12.95 -4.13
N LEU A 84 -1.47 12.66 -4.69
CA LEU A 84 -2.76 13.00 -4.06
C LEU A 84 -2.96 12.33 -2.70
N HIS A 85 -2.46 11.10 -2.52
CA HIS A 85 -2.44 10.40 -1.23
C HIS A 85 -1.36 10.92 -0.26
N GLY A 86 -0.48 11.82 -0.70
CA GLY A 86 0.66 12.30 0.08
C GLY A 86 1.73 11.23 0.34
N LEU A 87 1.74 10.14 -0.43
CA LEU A 87 2.63 8.99 -0.25
C LEU A 87 4.03 9.21 -0.84
N GLY A 88 4.19 10.12 -1.79
CA GLY A 88 5.47 10.38 -2.42
C GLY A 88 5.30 11.21 -3.69
N TYR A 89 6.39 11.34 -4.43
CA TYR A 89 6.56 12.20 -5.62
C TYR A 89 6.60 13.69 -5.30
N GLY A 90 7.60 14.35 -5.90
CA GLY A 90 7.82 15.80 -5.81
C GLY A 90 6.72 16.60 -6.51
N PRO A 91 6.97 17.84 -6.95
CA PRO A 91 5.94 18.63 -7.65
C PRO A 91 5.36 17.87 -8.84
N PHE A 92 4.07 18.07 -9.14
CA PHE A 92 3.38 17.44 -10.29
C PHE A 92 4.07 17.87 -11.61
N THR A 93 5.10 17.15 -12.04
CA THR A 93 5.82 17.40 -13.30
C THR A 93 5.23 16.61 -14.46
N GLY A 94 4.53 15.50 -14.19
CA GLY A 94 3.79 14.71 -15.16
C GLY A 94 2.41 14.30 -14.62
N ALA A 95 1.36 14.53 -15.41
CA ALA A 95 0.01 14.07 -15.11
C ALA A 95 -0.19 12.63 -15.59
N VAL A 96 -0.64 11.74 -14.71
CA VAL A 96 -0.84 10.31 -15.00
C VAL A 96 -2.25 9.87 -14.59
N ALA A 97 -2.94 9.20 -15.49
CA ALA A 97 -4.27 8.65 -15.26
C ALA A 97 -4.44 7.29 -15.94
N THR A 98 -5.39 6.50 -15.48
CA THR A 98 -5.77 5.21 -16.04
C THR A 98 -7.24 5.27 -16.47
N VAL A 99 -7.56 4.72 -17.65
CA VAL A 99 -8.95 4.55 -18.09
C VAL A 99 -9.35 3.07 -17.97
N PRO A 100 -10.48 2.74 -17.32
CA PRO A 100 -10.99 1.37 -17.20
C PRO A 100 -11.67 0.94 -18.52
N SER A 101 -10.90 0.83 -19.60
CA SER A 101 -11.40 0.51 -20.94
C SER A 101 -10.32 -0.15 -21.80
N ARG A 102 -10.75 -0.90 -22.82
CA ARG A 102 -9.88 -1.39 -23.90
C ARG A 102 -9.67 -0.36 -25.02
N ARG A 103 -10.40 0.76 -24.98
CA ARG A 103 -10.26 1.83 -25.98
C ARG A 103 -9.05 2.70 -25.62
N THR A 104 -8.33 3.13 -26.65
CA THR A 104 -7.23 4.07 -26.49
C THR A 104 -7.73 5.50 -26.35
N TYR A 105 -7.35 6.15 -25.25
CA TYR A 105 -7.60 7.56 -25.00
C TYR A 105 -6.28 8.33 -25.01
N ARG A 106 -6.31 9.56 -25.52
CA ARG A 106 -5.15 10.45 -25.54
C ARG A 106 -5.57 11.81 -25.02
N PHE A 107 -4.73 12.39 -24.16
CA PHE A 107 -4.89 13.76 -23.70
C PHE A 107 -3.52 14.40 -23.63
N ARG A 108 -3.33 15.54 -24.31
CA ARG A 108 -2.04 16.21 -24.34
C ARG A 108 -1.64 16.66 -22.94
N GLY A 109 -0.42 16.30 -22.53
CA GLY A 109 0.09 16.62 -21.20
C GLY A 109 -0.34 15.63 -20.11
N VAL A 110 -1.05 14.55 -20.46
CA VAL A 110 -1.40 13.45 -19.54
C VAL A 110 -0.94 12.12 -20.13
N GLN A 111 -0.17 11.36 -19.36
CA GLN A 111 0.11 9.96 -19.65
C GLN A 111 -1.11 9.13 -19.28
N VAL A 112 -1.71 8.48 -20.27
CA VAL A 112 -2.94 7.72 -20.10
C VAL A 112 -2.64 6.22 -20.22
N HIS A 113 -2.78 5.52 -19.11
CA HIS A 113 -2.76 4.06 -19.03
C HIS A 113 -4.15 3.49 -19.32
N GLN A 114 -4.20 2.23 -19.70
CA GLN A 114 -5.42 1.47 -19.91
C GLN A 114 -5.42 0.28 -18.97
N SER A 115 -6.59 -0.03 -18.39
CA SER A 115 -6.78 -1.20 -17.56
C SER A 115 -8.14 -1.83 -17.83
N THR A 116 -8.19 -3.16 -17.82
CA THR A 116 -9.43 -3.94 -17.91
C THR A 116 -9.87 -4.52 -16.57
N ASP A 117 -9.16 -4.19 -15.49
CA ASP A 117 -9.32 -4.78 -14.16
C ASP A 117 -9.34 -3.71 -13.05
N LEU A 118 -9.54 -2.46 -13.43
CA LEU A 118 -9.77 -1.38 -12.47
C LEU A 118 -11.23 -1.41 -12.03
N ASP A 119 -11.51 -2.23 -11.02
CA ASP A 119 -12.81 -2.30 -10.36
C ASP A 119 -13.11 -1.01 -9.56
N ARG A 120 -14.40 -0.65 -9.42
CA ARG A 120 -14.85 0.54 -8.69
C ARG A 120 -14.42 0.53 -7.22
N ARG A 121 -14.25 -0.64 -6.59
CA ARG A 121 -13.74 -0.76 -5.20
C ARG A 121 -12.32 -0.23 -5.03
N TYR A 122 -11.55 -0.18 -6.11
CA TYR A 122 -10.22 0.39 -6.14
C TYR A 122 -10.21 1.89 -6.43
N VAL A 123 -11.37 2.54 -6.51
CA VAL A 123 -11.49 3.98 -6.78
C VAL A 123 -12.03 4.68 -5.54
N THR A 124 -11.30 5.71 -5.10
CA THR A 124 -11.70 6.65 -4.05
C THR A 124 -11.76 8.07 -4.63
N HIS A 125 -12.18 9.06 -3.83
CA HIS A 125 -12.24 10.46 -4.25
C HIS A 125 -11.38 11.36 -3.37
N ILE A 126 -10.51 12.16 -3.99
CA ILE A 126 -9.66 13.14 -3.31
C ILE A 126 -9.76 14.46 -4.06
N ALA A 127 -10.11 15.55 -3.37
CA ALA A 127 -10.30 16.88 -3.98
C ALA A 127 -11.18 16.85 -5.24
N GLY A 128 -12.24 16.02 -5.23
CA GLY A 128 -13.16 15.83 -6.36
C GLY A 128 -12.59 15.04 -7.55
N PHE A 129 -11.39 14.49 -7.47
CA PHE A 129 -10.86 13.55 -8.47
C PHE A 129 -11.26 12.12 -8.13
N PRO A 130 -11.64 11.28 -9.12
CA PRO A 130 -11.57 9.84 -8.96
C PRO A 130 -10.09 9.42 -8.97
N VAL A 131 -9.65 8.71 -7.93
CA VAL A 131 -8.25 8.32 -7.71
C VAL A 131 -8.19 6.84 -7.38
N THR A 132 -7.18 6.11 -7.85
CA THR A 132 -6.96 4.75 -7.36
C THR A 132 -6.71 4.78 -5.85
N ASN A 133 -7.27 3.84 -5.09
CA ASN A 133 -7.04 3.76 -3.65
C ASN A 133 -5.56 3.42 -3.36
N PRO A 134 -5.05 3.63 -2.14
CA PRO A 134 -3.62 3.47 -1.85
C PRO A 134 -3.03 2.10 -2.24
N ILE A 135 -3.77 1.01 -2.01
CA ILE A 135 -3.35 -0.36 -2.37
C ILE A 135 -3.21 -0.49 -3.89
N ARG A 136 -4.23 -0.06 -4.63
CA ARG A 136 -4.19 -0.09 -6.10
C ARG A 136 -3.11 0.85 -6.67
N THR A 137 -2.93 2.04 -6.08
CA THR A 137 -1.87 2.96 -6.47
C THR A 137 -0.49 2.31 -6.37
N LEU A 138 -0.18 1.62 -5.27
CA LEU A 138 1.09 0.91 -5.12
C LEU A 138 1.26 -0.21 -6.16
N PHE A 139 0.18 -0.94 -6.43
CA PHE A 139 0.19 -1.99 -7.45
C PHE A 139 0.45 -1.44 -8.86
N ASP A 140 -0.18 -0.33 -9.22
CA ASP A 140 0.02 0.36 -10.49
C ASP A 140 1.46 0.91 -10.60
N LEU A 141 1.99 1.53 -9.53
CA LEU A 141 3.36 2.05 -9.47
C LEU A 141 4.42 0.98 -9.71
N ALA A 142 4.18 -0.26 -9.26
CA ALA A 142 5.12 -1.35 -9.50
C ALA A 142 5.39 -1.62 -10.98
N SER A 143 4.57 -1.11 -11.91
CA SER A 143 4.81 -1.23 -13.34
C SER A 143 5.72 -0.14 -13.94
N VAL A 144 5.90 0.99 -13.25
CA VAL A 144 6.56 2.20 -13.80
C VAL A 144 7.67 2.78 -12.90
N THR A 145 7.86 2.22 -11.71
CA THR A 145 8.79 2.73 -10.70
C THR A 145 9.81 1.67 -10.33
N GLU A 146 11.03 2.10 -10.00
CA GLU A 146 12.09 1.20 -9.52
C GLU A 146 11.80 0.66 -8.12
N ILE A 147 12.42 -0.47 -7.77
CA ILE A 147 12.09 -1.20 -6.53
C ILE A 147 12.34 -0.36 -5.27
N ASP A 148 13.46 0.35 -5.17
CA ASP A 148 13.82 1.14 -3.98
C ASP A 148 12.84 2.30 -3.73
N GLU A 149 12.43 2.99 -4.80
CA GLU A 149 11.44 4.06 -4.69
C GLU A 149 10.07 3.50 -4.31
N LEU A 150 9.66 2.38 -4.94
CA LEU A 150 8.41 1.70 -4.61
C LEU A 150 8.38 1.24 -3.14
N LEU A 151 9.50 0.69 -2.65
CA LEU A 151 9.69 0.28 -1.27
C LEU A 151 9.48 1.44 -0.30
N GLY A 152 10.12 2.58 -0.55
CA GLY A 152 9.96 3.78 0.28
C GLY A 152 8.51 4.29 0.34
N ILE A 153 7.79 4.26 -0.79
CA ILE A 153 6.39 4.67 -0.85
C ILE A 153 5.50 3.67 -0.09
N ALA A 154 5.72 2.36 -0.25
CA ALA A 154 4.97 1.32 0.44
C ALA A 154 5.17 1.37 1.96
N GLN A 155 6.42 1.52 2.42
CA GLN A 155 6.74 1.67 3.84
C GLN A 155 6.04 2.88 4.45
N LYS A 156 6.03 4.03 3.75
CA LYS A 156 5.32 5.22 4.20
C LYS A 156 3.79 5.01 4.25
N ALA A 157 3.22 4.28 3.28
CA ALA A 157 1.81 3.95 3.25
C ALA A 157 1.41 3.05 4.44
N LEU A 158 2.23 2.05 4.75
CA LEU A 158 2.05 1.16 5.90
C LEU A 158 2.21 1.90 7.22
N ALA A 159 3.27 2.69 7.38
CA ALA A 159 3.52 3.47 8.59
C ALA A 159 2.38 4.43 8.93
N ARG A 160 1.73 4.99 7.90
CA ARG A 160 0.56 5.87 8.03
C ARG A 160 -0.78 5.13 8.06
N ARG A 161 -0.75 3.79 8.10
CA ARG A 161 -1.93 2.91 8.12
C ARG A 161 -2.90 3.20 6.97
N ARG A 162 -2.36 3.57 5.80
CA ARG A 162 -3.13 3.78 4.55
C ARG A 162 -3.37 2.49 3.78
N VAL A 163 -2.51 1.50 4.02
CA VAL A 163 -2.60 0.13 3.53
C VAL A 163 -2.21 -0.81 4.66
N THR A 164 -2.55 -2.08 4.53
CA THR A 164 -2.01 -3.17 5.36
C THR A 164 -1.22 -4.12 4.49
N PHE A 165 -0.32 -4.91 5.08
CA PHE A 165 0.44 -5.90 4.32
C PHE A 165 -0.49 -6.94 3.70
N GLU A 166 -1.52 -7.35 4.43
CA GLU A 166 -2.56 -8.28 3.97
C GLU A 166 -3.25 -7.72 2.73
N GLY A 167 -3.65 -6.45 2.74
CA GLY A 167 -4.26 -5.82 1.58
C GLY A 167 -3.33 -5.73 0.37
N LEU A 168 -2.00 -5.65 0.59
CA LEU A 168 -1.02 -5.73 -0.50
C LEU A 168 -0.89 -7.17 -1.02
N ALA A 169 -0.88 -8.18 -0.15
CA ALA A 169 -0.86 -9.58 -0.57
C ALA A 169 -2.13 -9.97 -1.34
N GLU A 170 -3.31 -9.60 -0.82
CA GLU A 170 -4.61 -9.84 -1.45
C GLU A 170 -4.70 -9.26 -2.87
N ILE A 171 -4.24 -8.00 -3.07
CA ILE A 171 -4.27 -7.42 -4.42
C ILE A 171 -3.30 -8.13 -5.36
N LEU A 172 -2.16 -8.66 -4.87
CA LEU A 172 -1.24 -9.45 -5.70
C LEU A 172 -1.86 -10.79 -6.08
N GLU A 173 -2.54 -11.48 -5.17
CA GLU A 173 -3.23 -12.73 -5.47
C GLU A 173 -4.35 -12.52 -6.49
N GLU A 174 -5.11 -11.44 -6.33
CA GLU A 174 -6.24 -11.13 -7.20
C GLU A 174 -5.80 -10.68 -8.60
N LEU A 175 -4.83 -9.76 -8.67
CA LEU A 175 -4.47 -9.07 -9.91
C LEU A 175 -3.18 -9.57 -10.54
N GLY A 176 -2.31 -10.20 -9.75
CA GLY A 176 -0.99 -10.67 -10.15
C GLY A 176 -1.05 -11.94 -10.99
N ARG A 177 -0.84 -11.77 -12.29
CA ARG A 177 -0.82 -12.87 -13.26
C ARG A 177 0.38 -12.76 -14.19
N ARG A 178 0.79 -13.90 -14.77
CA ARG A 178 1.89 -13.94 -15.74
C ARG A 178 1.62 -12.96 -16.88
N GLY A 179 2.63 -12.16 -17.25
CA GLY A 179 2.55 -11.18 -18.33
C GLY A 179 1.91 -9.84 -17.93
N ARG A 180 1.36 -9.69 -16.72
CA ARG A 180 0.88 -8.39 -16.24
C ARG A 180 2.05 -7.53 -15.74
N PRO A 181 2.25 -6.31 -16.29
CA PRO A 181 3.29 -5.39 -15.85
C PRO A 181 3.24 -5.12 -14.34
N GLY A 182 4.40 -5.01 -13.72
CA GLY A 182 4.53 -4.73 -12.28
C GLY A 182 4.37 -5.92 -11.34
N THR A 183 3.76 -7.04 -11.77
CA THR A 183 3.53 -8.22 -10.91
C THR A 183 4.81 -8.76 -10.27
N THR A 184 5.89 -8.91 -11.05
CA THR A 184 7.18 -9.39 -10.51
C THR A 184 7.78 -8.41 -9.51
N ARG A 185 7.71 -7.11 -9.79
CA ARG A 185 8.24 -6.08 -8.90
C ARG A 185 7.41 -5.95 -7.63
N PHE A 186 6.08 -6.06 -7.73
CA PHE A 186 5.19 -6.05 -6.59
C PHE A 186 5.36 -7.30 -5.70
N ARG A 187 5.68 -8.46 -6.29
CA ARG A 187 6.07 -9.64 -5.50
C ARG A 187 7.35 -9.41 -4.71
N LYS A 188 8.40 -8.86 -5.37
CA LYS A 188 9.63 -8.45 -4.68
C LYS A 188 9.37 -7.43 -3.57
N LEU A 189 8.49 -6.46 -3.83
CA LEU A 189 8.05 -5.50 -2.81
C LEU A 189 7.49 -6.22 -1.58
N LEU A 190 6.60 -7.21 -1.75
CA LEU A 190 6.07 -7.96 -0.60
C LEU A 190 7.15 -8.76 0.14
N GLU A 191 8.12 -9.32 -0.59
CA GLU A 191 9.28 -10.00 0.00
C GLU A 191 10.11 -9.02 0.86
N GLU A 192 10.26 -7.77 0.43
CA GLU A 192 11.04 -6.73 1.13
C GLU A 192 10.25 -5.99 2.23
N VAL A 193 8.93 -5.85 2.09
CA VAL A 193 8.04 -5.06 2.97
C VAL A 193 7.47 -5.88 4.13
N SER A 194 7.61 -7.21 4.09
CA SER A 194 7.05 -8.13 5.08
C SER A 194 7.11 -7.58 6.52
N PRO A 195 6.02 -7.63 7.33
CA PRO A 195 6.00 -7.06 8.67
C PRO A 195 6.98 -7.82 9.58
N GLY A 196 8.22 -7.33 9.64
CA GLY A 196 9.40 -8.04 10.15
C GLY A 196 9.88 -9.09 9.15
N CYS A 197 10.98 -8.84 8.42
CA CYS A 197 11.48 -9.75 7.38
C CYS A 197 11.37 -11.22 7.82
N VAL A 198 10.57 -12.02 7.11
CA VAL A 198 10.44 -13.44 7.41
C VAL A 198 11.74 -14.12 6.98
N ALA A 199 12.67 -14.28 7.90
CA ALA A 199 13.80 -15.17 7.70
C ALA A 199 13.28 -16.63 7.74
N PRO A 200 13.83 -17.55 6.93
CA PRO A 200 13.58 -18.98 7.11
C PRO A 200 13.76 -19.37 8.58
N GLU A 201 12.97 -20.33 9.09
CA GLU A 201 13.05 -20.79 10.49
C GLU A 201 14.51 -21.08 10.90
N SER A 202 15.28 -21.72 10.02
CA SER A 202 16.72 -21.97 10.22
C SER A 202 17.56 -20.71 10.43
N VAL A 203 17.28 -19.63 9.71
CA VAL A 203 18.02 -18.35 9.83
C VAL A 203 17.61 -17.60 11.10
N MET A 204 16.34 -17.71 11.53
CA MET A 204 15.92 -17.19 12.82
C MET A 204 16.56 -17.95 13.98
N GLU A 205 16.60 -19.28 13.87
CA GLU A 205 17.27 -20.13 14.85
C GLU A 205 18.76 -19.78 14.96
N GLU A 206 19.47 -19.69 13.82
CA GLU A 206 20.87 -19.26 13.78
C GLU A 206 21.09 -17.89 14.44
N LYS A 207 20.22 -16.92 14.16
CA LYS A 207 20.30 -15.57 14.76
C LYS A 207 20.07 -15.62 16.27
N MET A 208 19.12 -16.43 16.74
CA MET A 208 18.85 -16.62 18.15
C MET A 208 20.02 -17.33 18.86
N ILE A 209 20.61 -18.35 18.24
CA ILE A 209 21.82 -19.01 18.72
C ILE A 209 22.95 -17.99 18.86
N ALA A 210 23.18 -17.16 17.84
CA ALA A 210 24.21 -16.13 17.88
C ALA A 210 23.96 -15.09 18.99
N LEU A 211 22.70 -14.67 19.18
CA LEU A 211 22.31 -13.73 20.22
C LEU A 211 22.54 -14.30 21.62
N LEU A 212 22.14 -15.56 21.86
CA LEU A 212 22.32 -16.24 23.14
C LEU A 212 23.79 -16.54 23.43
N SER A 213 24.54 -16.97 22.41
CA SER A 213 25.98 -17.26 22.54
C SER A 213 26.81 -16.01 22.87
N ALA A 214 26.32 -14.82 22.49
CA ALA A 214 26.94 -13.54 22.80
C ALA A 214 26.49 -12.95 24.16
N SER A 215 25.66 -13.67 24.92
CA SER A 215 25.12 -13.25 26.21
C SER A 215 25.65 -14.10 27.37
N ASP A 216 25.42 -13.68 28.61
CA ASP A 216 25.74 -14.45 29.82
C ASP A 216 24.71 -15.55 30.14
N LEU A 217 23.70 -15.75 29.27
CA LEU A 217 22.68 -16.77 29.47
C LEU A 217 23.22 -18.15 29.10
N PRO A 218 22.81 -19.22 29.81
CA PRO A 218 23.12 -20.58 29.39
C PRO A 218 22.52 -20.88 28.01
N MET A 219 23.16 -21.75 27.25
CA MET A 219 22.58 -22.21 25.98
C MET A 219 21.42 -23.18 26.23
N PRO A 220 20.27 -23.00 25.54
CA PRO A 220 19.11 -23.89 25.65
C PRO A 220 19.29 -25.19 24.84
N THR A 221 18.48 -26.19 25.15
CA THR A 221 18.33 -27.41 24.34
C THR A 221 17.58 -27.06 23.05
N LEU A 222 18.19 -27.32 21.89
CA LEU A 222 17.60 -27.11 20.57
C LEU A 222 16.64 -28.23 20.20
N GLN A 223 15.57 -27.91 19.46
CA GLN A 223 14.69 -28.88 18.81
C GLN A 223 14.16 -29.96 19.79
N MET A 224 13.83 -29.52 21.01
CA MET A 224 13.45 -30.39 22.12
C MET A 224 12.05 -30.97 21.90
N PRO A 225 11.85 -32.30 22.00
CA PRO A 225 10.52 -32.89 22.00
C PRO A 225 9.65 -32.29 23.13
N LEU A 226 8.36 -32.06 22.87
CA LEU A 226 7.45 -31.48 23.89
C LEU A 226 6.99 -32.56 24.88
N PRO A 227 7.47 -32.58 26.15
CA PRO A 227 7.27 -33.71 27.05
C PRO A 227 5.81 -33.92 27.48
N TRP A 228 4.97 -32.88 27.45
CA TRP A 228 3.55 -32.97 27.81
C TRP A 228 2.63 -33.45 26.68
N ARG A 229 3.18 -33.79 25.50
CA ARG A 229 2.38 -34.17 24.32
C ARG A 229 2.26 -35.66 24.03
N GLY A 230 2.88 -36.53 24.83
CA GLY A 230 2.87 -37.97 24.57
C GLY A 230 3.33 -38.29 23.12
N PRO A 231 2.68 -39.20 22.38
CA PRO A 231 3.13 -39.65 21.05
C PRO A 231 2.87 -38.66 19.90
N VAL A 232 2.35 -37.45 20.16
CA VAL A 232 2.07 -36.45 19.11
C VAL A 232 3.36 -35.73 18.70
N LYS A 233 3.72 -35.78 17.41
CA LYS A 233 4.89 -35.09 16.85
C LYS A 233 4.83 -33.57 17.10
N GLY A 234 5.89 -33.02 17.69
CA GLY A 234 6.12 -31.58 17.87
C GLY A 234 7.41 -31.34 18.66
N ARG A 235 8.18 -30.34 18.23
CA ARG A 235 9.41 -29.89 18.89
C ARG A 235 9.30 -28.39 19.21
N ALA A 236 9.95 -27.98 20.28
CA ALA A 236 10.25 -26.58 20.55
C ALA A 236 11.58 -26.22 19.90
N ASP A 237 11.68 -25.04 19.30
CA ASP A 237 12.94 -24.58 18.70
C ASP A 237 14.06 -24.51 19.74
N PHE A 238 13.73 -23.96 20.93
CA PHE A 238 14.65 -23.89 22.07
C PHE A 238 13.91 -24.13 23.39
N ALA A 239 14.57 -24.78 24.34
CA ALA A 239 14.03 -25.01 25.67
C ALA A 239 15.08 -24.94 26.79
N TYR A 240 14.68 -24.35 27.91
CA TYR A 240 15.38 -24.44 29.19
C TYR A 240 14.61 -25.37 30.11
N GLU A 241 14.99 -26.64 30.13
CA GLU A 241 14.28 -27.72 30.82
C GLU A 241 14.12 -27.46 32.32
N ASN A 242 15.23 -27.10 32.99
CA ASN A 242 15.24 -26.84 34.43
C ASN A 242 14.34 -25.66 34.84
N ALA A 243 14.20 -24.65 33.97
CA ALA A 243 13.40 -23.46 34.22
C ALA A 243 11.97 -23.55 33.64
N ARG A 244 11.66 -24.64 32.93
CA ARG A 244 10.43 -24.85 32.16
C ARG A 244 10.07 -23.68 31.25
N VAL A 245 11.04 -23.21 30.46
CA VAL A 245 10.85 -22.14 29.46
C VAL A 245 11.04 -22.70 28.06
N ILE A 246 10.12 -22.39 27.16
CA ILE A 246 10.22 -22.65 25.72
C ILE A 246 10.37 -21.31 25.00
N ILE A 247 11.19 -21.30 23.97
CA ILE A 247 11.30 -20.18 23.05
C ILE A 247 11.00 -20.70 21.64
N GLU A 248 10.08 -20.03 20.96
CA GLU A 248 9.78 -20.28 19.55
C GLU A 248 10.14 -19.04 18.73
N CYS A 249 10.78 -19.27 17.58
CA CYS A 249 11.14 -18.25 16.61
C CYS A 249 10.04 -18.17 15.55
N ASP A 250 9.10 -17.23 15.74
CA ASP A 250 7.96 -17.07 14.84
C ASP A 250 8.39 -16.34 13.56
N GLY A 251 8.86 -17.10 12.57
CA GLY A 251 9.17 -16.58 11.23
C GLY A 251 7.94 -16.33 10.39
N ARG A 252 6.84 -17.04 10.63
CA ARG A 252 5.63 -16.94 9.80
C ARG A 252 4.43 -16.73 10.70
N ARG A 253 3.95 -15.49 10.82
CA ARG A 253 2.70 -15.27 11.55
C ARG A 253 1.54 -14.67 10.78
N TRP A 254 1.72 -14.21 9.55
CA TRP A 254 0.61 -13.56 8.85
C TRP A 254 -0.19 -14.50 7.94
N HIS A 255 0.18 -15.78 7.85
CA HIS A 255 -0.60 -16.81 7.15
C HIS A 255 -0.60 -18.16 7.90
N THR A 256 -1.08 -18.18 9.14
CA THR A 256 -1.70 -19.43 9.62
C THR A 256 -3.18 -19.34 9.31
N THR A 257 -3.74 -20.39 8.70
CA THR A 257 -5.20 -20.56 8.64
C THR A 257 -5.77 -20.41 10.06
N MET A 258 -7.01 -19.96 10.20
CA MET A 258 -7.66 -19.84 11.53
C MET A 258 -7.48 -21.13 12.35
N GLU A 259 -7.55 -22.29 11.71
CA GLU A 259 -7.30 -23.59 12.31
C GLU A 259 -5.88 -23.76 12.86
N ALA A 260 -4.86 -23.31 12.14
CA ALA A 260 -3.47 -23.39 12.59
C ALA A 260 -3.18 -22.37 13.71
N PHE A 261 -3.79 -21.19 13.67
CA PHE A 261 -3.75 -20.22 14.77
C PHE A 261 -4.41 -20.78 16.04
N GLU A 262 -5.58 -21.40 15.92
CA GLU A 262 -6.26 -22.07 17.03
C GLU A 262 -5.44 -23.25 17.58
N LYS A 263 -4.82 -24.05 16.70
CA LYS A 263 -3.95 -25.17 17.10
C LYS A 263 -2.74 -24.68 17.88
N ASP A 264 -2.15 -23.56 17.49
CA ASP A 264 -1.05 -22.90 18.21
C ASP A 264 -1.50 -22.37 19.57
N ARG A 265 -2.68 -21.75 19.67
CA ARG A 265 -3.22 -21.32 20.98
C ARG A 265 -3.52 -22.48 21.90
N ARG A 266 -4.07 -23.57 21.38
CA ARG A 266 -4.24 -24.83 22.14
C ARG A 266 -2.88 -25.38 22.58
N ARG A 267 -1.82 -25.28 21.75
CA ARG A 267 -0.45 -25.67 22.11
C ARG A 267 0.08 -24.85 23.28
N ASP A 268 -0.03 -23.53 23.21
CA ASP A 268 0.48 -22.61 24.22
C ASP A 268 -0.26 -22.81 25.56
N ASN A 269 -1.60 -22.98 25.52
CA ASN A 269 -2.39 -23.26 26.71
C ASN A 269 -1.99 -24.58 27.38
N LEU A 270 -1.75 -25.64 26.60
CA LEU A 270 -1.30 -26.93 27.13
C LEU A 270 0.09 -26.81 27.77
N ALA A 271 1.01 -26.06 27.16
CA ALA A 271 2.32 -25.80 27.75
C ALA A 271 2.17 -25.10 29.12
N GLN A 272 1.34 -24.05 29.19
CA GLN A 272 1.07 -23.32 30.44
C GLN A 272 0.45 -24.21 31.52
N LEU A 273 -0.54 -25.03 31.17
CA LEU A 273 -1.17 -25.98 32.11
C LEU A 273 -0.17 -27.02 32.67
N ASN A 274 0.91 -27.31 31.94
CA ASN A 274 1.99 -28.19 32.38
C ASN A 274 3.15 -27.44 33.04
N GLY A 275 2.94 -26.16 33.39
CA GLY A 275 3.91 -25.33 34.10
C GLY A 275 5.05 -24.81 33.21
N TRP A 276 4.85 -24.78 31.89
CA TRP A 276 5.81 -24.22 30.95
C TRP A 276 5.45 -22.79 30.55
N ARG A 277 6.44 -21.90 30.53
CA ARG A 277 6.33 -20.55 29.95
C ARG A 277 6.76 -20.60 28.50
N VAL A 278 5.94 -20.05 27.60
CA VAL A 278 6.24 -19.96 26.17
C VAL A 278 6.54 -18.51 25.81
N LEU A 279 7.76 -18.25 25.35
CA LEU A 279 8.18 -16.98 24.75
C LEU A 279 8.22 -17.14 23.23
N ARG A 280 7.71 -16.14 22.52
CA ARG A 280 7.71 -16.11 21.05
C ARG A 280 8.35 -14.83 20.59
N PHE A 281 9.34 -14.93 19.72
CA PHE A 281 10.06 -13.79 19.17
C PHE A 281 9.97 -13.78 17.66
N THR A 282 9.70 -12.60 17.10
CA THR A 282 9.69 -12.38 15.65
C THR A 282 11.07 -12.00 15.16
N TRP A 283 11.28 -12.05 13.84
CA TRP A 283 12.54 -11.55 13.25
C TRP A 283 12.84 -10.11 13.65
N HIS A 284 11.82 -9.25 13.66
CA HIS A 284 11.97 -7.86 14.08
C HIS A 284 12.43 -7.75 15.54
N ASP A 285 11.98 -8.63 16.43
CA ASP A 285 12.47 -8.64 17.82
C ASP A 285 13.95 -9.00 17.86
N LEU A 286 14.38 -9.99 17.07
CA LEU A 286 15.78 -10.45 17.02
C LEU A 286 16.74 -9.45 16.36
N THR A 287 16.28 -8.64 15.39
CA THR A 287 17.15 -7.66 14.70
C THR A 287 17.11 -6.28 15.31
N GLU A 288 15.93 -5.76 15.62
CA GLU A 288 15.75 -4.36 16.03
C GLU A 288 15.73 -4.19 17.55
N ARG A 289 15.44 -5.26 18.30
CA ARG A 289 15.26 -5.20 19.76
C ARG A 289 15.97 -6.34 20.52
N PRO A 290 17.22 -6.70 20.17
CA PRO A 290 17.91 -7.84 20.79
C PRO A 290 18.04 -7.73 22.31
N ALA A 291 18.29 -6.52 22.84
CA ALA A 291 18.38 -6.30 24.28
C ALA A 291 17.06 -6.64 25.01
N ARG A 292 15.91 -6.30 24.41
CA ARG A 292 14.59 -6.63 24.98
C ARG A 292 14.34 -8.14 24.99
N VAL A 293 14.77 -8.84 23.94
CA VAL A 293 14.67 -10.31 23.85
C VAL A 293 15.44 -10.95 25.01
N LEU A 294 16.71 -10.56 25.20
CA LEU A 294 17.54 -11.06 26.30
C LEU A 294 16.94 -10.76 27.67
N ASP A 295 16.41 -9.57 27.90
CA ASP A 295 15.74 -9.20 29.15
C ASP A 295 14.52 -10.10 29.44
N GLN A 296 13.69 -10.35 28.43
CA GLN A 296 12.51 -11.20 28.59
C GLN A 296 12.88 -12.66 28.88
N ILE A 297 13.92 -13.19 28.23
CA ILE A 297 14.44 -14.53 28.52
C ILE A 297 15.01 -14.57 29.95
N THR A 298 15.83 -13.59 30.32
CA THR A 298 16.41 -13.47 31.67
C THR A 298 15.33 -13.47 32.75
N GLN A 299 14.26 -12.69 32.57
CA GLN A 299 13.13 -12.67 33.50
C GLN A 299 12.40 -14.02 33.54
N ALA A 300 12.22 -14.67 32.39
CA ALA A 300 11.60 -15.98 32.33
C ALA A 300 12.46 -17.09 32.93
N LEU A 301 13.78 -16.94 33.04
CA LEU A 301 14.62 -17.94 33.70
C LEU A 301 14.63 -17.82 35.23
N ARG A 302 14.11 -16.72 35.79
CA ARG A 302 13.99 -16.58 37.24
C ARG A 302 12.97 -17.58 37.79
N PRO A 303 13.22 -18.16 38.99
CA PRO A 303 12.24 -18.97 39.70
C PRO A 303 10.94 -18.17 39.88
N ALA A 304 9.79 -18.85 39.74
CA ALA A 304 8.54 -18.26 40.20
C ALA A 304 8.65 -18.07 41.72
N ALA A 305 8.36 -16.87 42.20
CA ALA A 305 8.29 -16.56 43.62
C ALA A 305 7.12 -17.29 44.30
#